data_AF-U4UEB7-F1
#
_entry.id   AF-U4UEB7-F1
#
_cell.length_a   1.000
_cell.length_b   1.000
_cell.length_c   1.000
_cell.angle_alpha   90.00
_cell.angle_beta   90.00
_cell.angle_gamma   90.00
#
_symmetry.space_group_name_H-M   'P 1'
#
loop_
_entity.id
_entity.type
_entity.pdbx_description
1 polymer ?
#
loop_
_entity_poly.entity_id
_entity_poly.type
_entity_poly.pdbx_seq_one_letter_code
_entity_poly.pdbx_strand_id
1 'polypeptide(L)'
;MMSFQVSWWRNQTRITDETQYFPDRAKSQSILKIEKLTRSHLLSVYSCEANNSNKQPPLVVRVAIDMYLRPLEVVLVGNSARFSAGKMYNITCESRGSRPPASITWWKFYQLCGLKINFLDKA
;
A
#
# COMPACT_ATOMS: atom_id res chain seq x y z
N MET A 1 13.27 25.18 -30.02
CA MET A 1 11.84 25.00 -29.71
C MET A 1 11.75 24.62 -28.23
N MET A 2 11.16 25.45 -27.37
CA MET A 2 10.96 25.10 -25.95
C MET A 2 9.80 24.13 -25.87
N SER A 3 10.05 22.90 -25.42
CA SER A 3 9.02 21.89 -25.15
C SER A 3 8.73 21.92 -23.65
N PHE A 4 7.61 22.53 -23.23
CA PHE A 4 7.17 22.53 -21.83
C PHE A 4 6.43 21.23 -21.52
N GLN A 5 7.20 20.15 -21.31
CA GLN A 5 6.66 18.81 -21.14
C GLN A 5 6.66 18.40 -19.67
N VAL A 6 5.54 17.85 -19.21
CA VAL A 6 5.42 17.23 -17.89
C VAL A 6 5.15 15.75 -18.08
N SER A 7 5.95 14.90 -17.45
CA SER A 7 5.88 13.45 -17.62
C SER A 7 5.91 12.71 -16.29
N TRP A 8 5.30 11.54 -16.26
CA TRP A 8 5.24 10.68 -15.08
C TRP A 8 6.07 9.41 -15.28
N TRP A 9 6.81 9.03 -14.24
CA TRP A 9 7.77 7.93 -14.27
C TRP A 9 7.60 7.03 -13.04
N ARG A 10 7.87 5.73 -13.22
CA ARG A 10 7.98 4.74 -12.14
C ARG A 10 9.08 3.76 -12.49
N ASN A 11 10.00 3.51 -11.55
CA ASN A 11 11.15 2.62 -11.75
C ASN A 11 11.94 2.92 -13.04
N GLN A 12 12.18 4.21 -13.34
CA GLN A 12 12.85 4.69 -14.57
C GLN A 12 12.07 4.43 -15.87
N THR A 13 10.89 3.83 -15.81
CA THR A 13 10.00 3.67 -16.96
C THR A 13 9.02 4.83 -17.01
N ARG A 14 8.93 5.48 -18.18
CA ARG A 14 7.94 6.53 -18.43
C ARG A 14 6.55 5.93 -18.55
N ILE A 15 5.61 6.43 -17.75
CA ILE A 15 4.21 5.99 -17.75
C ILE A 15 3.40 6.79 -18.75
N THR A 16 3.49 8.11 -18.68
CA THR A 16 2.79 9.04 -19.58
C THR A 16 3.60 10.32 -19.73
N ASP A 17 3.51 10.93 -20.89
CA ASP A 17 4.04 12.24 -21.23
C ASP A 17 2.96 13.18 -21.78
N GLU A 18 1.68 12.77 -21.65
CA GLU A 18 0.52 13.57 -22.01
C GLU A 18 0.50 14.84 -21.15
N THR A 19 0.64 15.98 -21.82
CA THR A 19 0.70 17.30 -21.20
C THR A 19 -0.42 18.17 -21.74
N GLN A 20 -1.29 18.65 -20.86
CA GLN A 20 -2.28 19.68 -21.16
C GLN A 20 -1.66 21.07 -20.96
N TYR A 21 -1.78 21.92 -21.96
CA TYR A 21 -1.29 23.30 -21.92
C TYR A 21 -2.43 24.29 -21.70
N PHE A 22 -2.24 25.22 -20.76
CA PHE A 22 -3.18 26.27 -20.40
C PHE A 22 -2.52 27.63 -20.68
N PRO A 23 -2.72 28.21 -21.88
CA PRO A 23 -2.06 29.45 -22.30
C PRO A 23 -2.40 30.64 -21.39
N ASP A 24 -3.68 30.80 -21.04
CA ASP A 24 -4.17 31.93 -20.24
C ASP A 24 -3.53 32.02 -18.84
N ARG A 25 -2.97 30.90 -18.36
CA ARG A 25 -2.35 30.79 -17.04
C ARG A 25 -0.86 30.44 -17.11
N ALA A 26 -0.29 30.40 -18.31
CA ALA A 26 1.08 29.94 -18.58
C ALA A 26 1.43 28.63 -17.84
N LYS A 27 0.52 27.65 -17.86
CA LYS A 27 0.63 26.40 -17.08
C LYS A 27 0.62 25.17 -17.98
N SER A 28 1.57 24.27 -17.78
CA SER A 28 1.52 22.89 -18.28
C SER A 28 1.13 21.92 -17.15
N GLN A 29 0.31 20.92 -17.45
CA GLN A 29 -0.15 19.94 -16.47
C GLN A 29 -0.20 18.54 -17.08
N SER A 30 0.26 17.54 -16.32
CA SER A 30 0.06 16.12 -16.64
C SER A 30 -0.59 15.43 -15.44
N ILE A 31 -1.61 14.61 -15.68
CA ILE A 31 -2.36 13.90 -14.64
C ILE A 31 -2.10 12.41 -14.78
N LEU A 32 -1.50 11.80 -13.75
CA LEU A 32 -1.38 10.36 -13.66
C LEU A 32 -2.62 9.78 -12.98
N LYS A 33 -3.32 8.88 -13.69
CA LYS A 33 -4.44 8.11 -13.14
C LYS A 33 -4.06 6.64 -13.00
N ILE A 34 -4.20 6.11 -11.78
CA ILE A 34 -3.98 4.68 -11.50
C ILE A 34 -5.36 4.07 -11.21
N GLU A 35 -5.93 3.37 -12.20
CA GLU A 35 -7.32 2.88 -12.13
C GLU A 35 -7.56 1.89 -10.98
N LYS A 36 -6.60 0.99 -10.73
CA LYS A 36 -6.71 -0.05 -9.70
C LYS A 36 -5.40 -0.19 -8.96
N LEU A 37 -5.41 0.22 -7.69
CA LEU A 37 -4.32 -0.09 -6.78
C LEU A 37 -4.30 -1.58 -6.46
N THR A 38 -3.09 -2.11 -6.41
CA THR A 38 -2.81 -3.50 -6.05
C THR A 38 -1.68 -3.51 -5.02
N ARG A 39 -1.47 -4.62 -4.33
CA ARG A 39 -0.42 -4.72 -3.29
C ARG A 39 0.99 -4.41 -3.82
N SER A 40 1.26 -4.61 -5.11
CA SER A 40 2.55 -4.26 -5.74
C SER A 40 2.78 -2.75 -5.89
N HIS A 41 1.76 -1.92 -5.62
CA HIS A 41 1.88 -0.48 -5.57
C HIS A 41 2.35 0.03 -4.20
N LEU A 42 2.40 -0.84 -3.18
CA LEU A 42 2.86 -0.45 -1.85
C LEU A 42 4.26 0.12 -1.92
N LEU A 43 4.44 1.32 -1.37
CA LEU A 43 5.69 2.08 -1.34
C LEU A 43 6.32 2.33 -2.72
N SER A 44 5.55 2.13 -3.79
CA SER A 44 6.01 2.49 -5.13
C SER A 44 6.12 4.01 -5.25
N VAL A 45 7.23 4.47 -5.81
CA VAL A 45 7.55 5.88 -5.96
C VAL A 45 7.28 6.30 -7.40
N TYR A 46 6.47 7.33 -7.56
CA TYR A 46 6.17 7.98 -8.82
C TYR A 46 6.90 9.32 -8.88
N SER A 47 7.54 9.59 -10.01
CA SER A 47 8.26 10.84 -10.25
C SER A 47 7.52 11.65 -11.31
N CYS A 48 7.24 12.91 -11.02
CA CYS A 48 6.76 13.90 -11.96
C CYS A 48 7.96 14.72 -12.42
N GLU A 49 8.25 14.69 -13.71
CA GLU A 49 9.40 15.38 -14.32
C GLU A 49 8.90 16.48 -15.26
N ALA A 50 9.32 17.72 -14.97
CA ALA A 50 9.06 18.88 -15.81
C ALA A 50 10.34 19.24 -16.57
N ASN A 51 10.29 19.12 -17.90
CA ASN A 51 11.38 19.49 -18.78
C ASN A 51 10.99 20.75 -19.56
N ASN A 52 11.81 21.80 -19.46
CA ASN A 52 11.59 23.08 -20.13
C ASN A 52 12.61 23.35 -21.25
N SER A 53 13.76 22.66 -21.25
CA SER A 53 14.80 22.83 -22.26
C SER A 53 15.84 21.70 -22.22
N ASN A 54 16.50 21.44 -23.36
CA ASN A 54 17.56 20.43 -23.45
C ASN A 54 18.89 20.83 -22.81
N LYS A 55 18.98 22.02 -22.20
CA LYS A 55 20.22 22.56 -21.61
C LYS A 55 20.33 22.34 -20.10
N GLN A 56 19.23 21.96 -19.46
CA GLN A 56 19.15 21.80 -18.02
C GLN A 56 18.47 20.47 -17.68
N PRO A 57 18.86 19.82 -16.57
CA PRO A 57 18.14 18.64 -16.11
C PRO A 57 16.69 19.00 -15.75
N PRO A 58 15.74 18.07 -15.93
CA PRO A 58 14.35 18.32 -15.59
C PRO A 58 14.17 18.51 -14.07
N LEU A 59 13.17 19.29 -13.69
CA LEU A 59 12.74 19.39 -12.30
C LEU A 59 11.95 18.12 -11.94
N VAL A 60 12.31 17.46 -10.85
CA VAL A 60 11.70 16.19 -10.45
C VAL A 60 11.07 16.29 -9.06
N VAL A 61 9.79 15.94 -8.95
CA VAL A 61 9.06 15.78 -7.69
C VAL A 61 8.64 14.32 -7.55
N ARG A 62 8.70 13.77 -6.33
CA ARG A 62 8.40 12.37 -6.06
C ARG A 62 7.26 12.21 -5.05
N VAL A 63 6.42 11.22 -5.29
CA VAL A 63 5.34 10.81 -4.39
C VAL A 63 5.39 9.29 -4.20
N ALA A 64 5.26 8.83 -2.97
CA ALA A 64 5.19 7.41 -2.63
C ALA A 64 3.76 7.02 -2.28
N ILE A 65 3.30 5.87 -2.77
CA ILE A 65 2.01 5.32 -2.38
C ILE A 65 2.16 4.56 -1.06
N ASP A 66 1.51 5.04 -0.01
CA ASP A 66 1.31 4.26 1.21
C ASP A 66 -0.11 3.69 1.25
N MET A 67 -0.27 2.47 1.71
CA MET A 67 -1.56 1.76 1.64
C MET A 67 -1.87 1.02 2.93
N TYR A 68 -3.16 1.01 3.24
CA TYR A 68 -3.76 0.15 4.25
C TYR A 68 -4.19 -1.16 3.59
N LEU A 69 -3.64 -2.27 4.08
CA LEU A 69 -3.84 -3.60 3.54
C LEU A 69 -4.43 -4.51 4.61
N ARG A 70 -5.54 -5.16 4.26
CA ARG A 70 -6.09 -6.25 5.07
C ARG A 70 -5.12 -7.44 5.08
N PRO A 71 -5.15 -8.27 6.15
CA PRO A 71 -4.45 -9.55 6.17
C PRO A 71 -4.82 -10.37 4.94
N LEU A 72 -3.83 -11.05 4.37
CA LEU A 72 -4.04 -12.05 3.32
C LEU A 72 -4.54 -13.36 3.91
N GLU A 73 -4.13 -13.65 5.13
CA GLU A 73 -4.35 -14.92 5.78
C GLU A 73 -4.53 -14.70 7.29
N VAL A 74 -5.38 -15.54 7.89
CA VAL A 74 -5.54 -15.68 9.34
C VAL A 74 -5.61 -17.17 9.66
N VAL A 75 -4.72 -17.65 10.54
CA VAL A 75 -4.61 -19.06 10.91
C VAL A 75 -4.62 -19.21 12.43
N LEU A 76 -5.34 -20.23 12.91
CA LEU A 76 -5.25 -20.67 14.29
C LEU A 76 -4.19 -21.75 14.43
N VAL A 77 -3.11 -21.47 15.14
CA VAL A 77 -2.02 -22.40 15.42
C VAL A 77 -2.26 -23.06 16.78
N GLY A 78 -2.07 -24.38 16.85
CA GLY A 78 -2.34 -25.16 18.06
C GLY A 78 -3.81 -25.56 18.23
N ASN A 79 -4.63 -25.47 17.19
CA ASN A 79 -6.01 -25.92 17.19
C ASN A 79 -6.10 -27.45 17.03
N SER A 80 -6.06 -28.20 18.13
CA SER A 80 -6.37 -29.63 18.06
C SER A 80 -7.81 -29.85 17.60
N ALA A 81 -8.07 -30.90 16.80
CA ALA A 81 -9.42 -31.24 16.34
C ALA A 81 -10.40 -31.59 17.48
N ARG A 82 -9.89 -31.89 18.69
CA ARG A 82 -10.69 -32.25 19.87
C ARG A 82 -10.10 -31.62 21.11
N PHE A 83 -10.93 -30.92 21.88
CA PHE A 83 -10.57 -30.38 23.17
C PHE A 83 -11.26 -31.18 24.28
N SER A 84 -10.50 -31.70 25.23
CA SER A 84 -11.03 -32.32 26.45
C SER A 84 -11.39 -31.27 27.50
N ALA A 85 -12.53 -31.45 28.16
CA ALA A 85 -12.94 -30.62 29.29
C ALA A 85 -11.90 -30.65 30.43
N GLY A 86 -11.74 -29.53 31.13
CA GLY A 86 -10.81 -29.39 32.26
C GLY A 86 -9.34 -29.22 31.87
N LYS A 87 -8.98 -29.27 30.58
CA LYS A 87 -7.62 -29.01 30.10
C LYS A 87 -7.47 -27.60 29.55
N MET A 88 -6.32 -26.97 29.81
CA MET A 88 -5.94 -25.71 29.19
C MET A 88 -5.20 -25.94 27.87
N TYR A 89 -5.46 -25.08 26.89
CA TYR A 89 -4.85 -25.14 25.56
C TYR A 89 -4.32 -23.76 25.18
N ASN A 90 -3.11 -23.74 24.63
CA ASN A 90 -2.52 -22.53 24.06
C ASN A 90 -2.84 -22.50 22.57
N ILE A 91 -3.78 -21.65 22.18
CA ILE A 91 -4.13 -21.41 20.79
C ILE A 91 -3.60 -20.02 20.41
N THR A 92 -2.91 -19.92 19.29
CA THR A 92 -2.38 -18.65 18.77
C THR A 92 -3.13 -18.27 17.51
N CYS A 93 -3.55 -17.01 17.41
CA CYS A 93 -4.08 -16.48 16.16
C CYS A 93 -2.95 -15.73 15.44
N GLU A 94 -2.60 -16.21 14.25
CA GLU A 94 -1.58 -15.60 13.40
C GLU A 94 -2.24 -14.93 12.20
N SER A 95 -1.99 -13.63 11.98
CA SER A 95 -2.34 -12.92 10.75
C SER A 95 -1.10 -12.68 9.90
N ARG A 96 -1.29 -12.61 8.57
CA ARG A 96 -0.19 -12.33 7.64
C ARG A 96 -0.52 -11.26 6.62
N GLY A 97 0.45 -10.40 6.33
CA GLY A 97 0.38 -9.41 5.26
C GLY A 97 -0.57 -8.24 5.54
N SER A 98 -0.80 -7.89 6.80
CA SER A 98 -1.49 -6.64 7.15
C SER A 98 -0.56 -5.44 6.98
N ARG A 99 -1.13 -4.27 6.67
CA ARG A 99 -0.46 -2.98 6.87
C ARG A 99 -1.50 -1.92 7.25
N PRO A 100 -1.37 -1.21 8.38
CA PRO A 100 -0.47 -1.47 9.51
C PRO A 100 -0.79 -2.84 10.15
N PRO A 101 -0.06 -3.25 11.22
CA PRO A 101 -0.34 -4.51 11.87
C PRO A 101 -1.81 -4.68 12.27
N ALA A 102 -2.35 -5.88 12.06
CA ALA A 102 -3.76 -6.15 12.32
C ALA A 102 -4.10 -6.16 13.81
N SER A 103 -5.28 -5.63 14.14
CA SER A 103 -5.87 -5.80 15.47
C SER A 103 -6.62 -7.13 15.51
N ILE A 104 -6.16 -8.04 16.36
CA ILE A 104 -6.72 -9.38 16.51
C ILE A 104 -7.53 -9.46 17.81
N THR A 105 -8.75 -9.99 17.72
CA THR A 105 -9.63 -10.21 18.87
C THR A 105 -10.15 -11.65 18.89
N TRP A 106 -10.41 -12.17 20.09
CA TRP A 106 -10.92 -13.53 20.28
C TRP A 106 -12.35 -13.52 20.76
N TRP A 107 -13.16 -14.39 20.19
CA TRP A 107 -14.57 -14.50 20.50
C TRP A 107 -14.94 -15.95 20.74
N LYS A 108 -15.71 -16.20 21.80
CA LYS A 108 -16.30 -17.50 22.10
C LYS A 108 -17.79 -17.31 22.32
N PHE A 109 -18.64 -17.97 21.53
CA PHE A 109 -20.10 -17.81 21.58
C PHE A 109 -20.54 -16.34 21.64
N TYR A 110 -20.02 -15.52 20.72
CA TYR A 110 -20.30 -14.08 20.62
C TYR A 110 -19.82 -13.23 21.82
N GLN A 111 -19.03 -13.79 22.74
CA GLN A 111 -18.42 -13.05 23.83
C GLN A 111 -16.94 -12.82 23.59
N LEU A 112 -16.50 -11.56 23.72
CA LEU A 112 -15.10 -11.17 23.64
C LEU A 112 -14.31 -11.83 24.78
N CYS A 113 -13.30 -12.60 24.43
CA CYS A 113 -12.35 -13.21 25.36
C CYS A 113 -11.17 -12.26 25.58
N GLY A 114 -10.79 -12.05 26.85
CA GLY A 114 -9.72 -11.12 27.22
C GLY A 114 -8.31 -11.53 26.75
N LEU A 115 -7.34 -10.65 27.04
CA LEU A 115 -5.94 -10.62 26.56
C LEU A 115 -5.05 -11.84 26.89
N LYS A 116 -5.57 -12.93 27.46
CA LYS A 116 -4.77 -14.13 27.79
C LYS A 116 -4.57 -15.06 26.59
N ILE A 117 -4.52 -14.51 25.38
CA ILE A 117 -4.39 -15.30 24.15
C ILE A 117 -3.28 -14.71 23.29
N ASN A 118 -2.52 -15.58 22.63
CA ASN A 118 -1.34 -15.17 21.87
C ASN A 118 -1.76 -14.57 20.52
N PHE A 119 -1.16 -13.42 20.22
CA PHE A 119 -1.32 -12.69 18.97
C PHE A 119 0.01 -12.61 18.24
N LEU A 120 -0.01 -12.88 16.94
CA LEU A 120 1.16 -12.71 16.10
C LEU A 120 0.74 -12.17 14.74
N ASP A 121 1.16 -10.96 14.39
CA ASP A 121 1.03 -10.46 13.03
C ASP A 121 2.40 -10.51 12.35
N LYS A 122 2.46 -11.23 11.22
CA LYS A 122 3.66 -11.28 10.37
C LYS A 122 3.40 -10.41 9.15
N ALA A 123 4.06 -9.25 9.12
CA ALA A 123 4.04 -8.33 7.99
C ALA A 123 4.59 -8.98 6.71
#